data_AF-A0AA39ID58-F1
#
_entry.id   AF-A0AA39ID58-F1
#
_cell.length_a   1.000
_cell.length_b   1.000
_cell.length_c   1.000
_cell.angle_alpha   90.00
_cell.angle_beta   90.00
_cell.angle_gamma   90.00
#
_symmetry.space_group_name_H-M   'P 1'
#
loop_
_entity.id
_entity.type
_entity.pdbx_description
1 polymer ?
#
loop_
_entity_poly.entity_id
_entity_poly.type
_entity_poly.pdbx_seq_one_letter_code
_entity_poly.pdbx_strand_id
1 'polypeptide(L)'
;MRGEVGILVVSLLYGIPSFLLYVIVLFQLIRPMYRSRFNNPFFRLCFVIGVVDCFGYLTFYFFFKLPMFSIASSIYGSPFFSSLAFTTSIHFSLFVIRYYQIFINCFLSLNRFTAIVFPIRHKKLSSASSPQ
;
A
#
# COMPACT_ATOMS: atom_id res chain seq x y z
N MET A 1 -22.10 11.94 -20.54
CA MET A 1 -20.80 12.45 -21.04
C MET A 1 -20.15 13.54 -20.18
N ARG A 2 -20.68 14.76 -20.02
CA ARG A 2 -19.99 15.82 -19.22
C ARG A 2 -19.71 15.45 -17.74
N GLY A 3 -20.62 14.76 -17.07
CA GLY A 3 -20.43 14.32 -15.68
C GLY A 3 -19.38 13.21 -15.50
N GLU A 4 -19.32 12.26 -16.42
CA GLU A 4 -18.34 11.16 -16.40
C GLU A 4 -16.90 11.67 -16.59
N VAL A 5 -16.72 12.63 -17.49
CA VAL A 5 -15.42 13.29 -17.72
C VAL A 5 -14.99 14.06 -16.46
N GLY A 6 -15.92 14.71 -15.75
CA GLY A 6 -15.63 15.36 -14.48
C GLY A 6 -15.14 14.37 -13.40
N ILE A 7 -15.84 13.23 -13.26
CA ILE A 7 -15.46 12.17 -12.30
C ILE A 7 -14.11 11.54 -12.68
N LEU A 8 -13.83 11.40 -13.98
CA LEU A 8 -12.55 10.91 -14.49
C LEU A 8 -11.40 11.85 -14.16
N VAL A 9 -11.59 13.15 -14.42
CA VAL A 9 -10.59 14.18 -14.13
C VAL A 9 -10.30 14.23 -12.62
N VAL A 10 -11.32 14.26 -11.77
CA VAL A 10 -11.14 14.20 -10.31
C VAL A 10 -10.45 12.90 -9.89
N SER A 11 -10.82 11.78 -10.49
CA SER A 11 -10.22 10.47 -10.20
C SER A 11 -8.74 10.38 -10.59
N LEU A 12 -8.31 11.06 -11.65
CA LEU A 12 -6.92 11.17 -12.07
C LEU A 12 -6.16 12.17 -11.19
N LEU A 13 -6.77 13.32 -10.88
CA LEU A 13 -6.21 14.34 -9.99
C LEU A 13 -5.93 13.81 -8.60
N TYR A 14 -6.76 12.91 -8.06
CA TYR A 14 -6.45 12.21 -6.82
C TYR A 14 -5.60 10.96 -7.04
N GLY A 15 -5.81 10.25 -8.15
CA GLY A 15 -5.18 8.96 -8.36
C GLY A 15 -3.68 9.06 -8.62
N ILE A 16 -3.25 9.99 -9.47
CA ILE A 16 -1.85 10.16 -9.83
C ILE A 16 -1.02 10.59 -8.62
N PRO A 17 -1.41 11.59 -7.81
CA PRO A 17 -0.66 11.94 -6.60
C PRO A 17 -0.63 10.82 -5.57
N SER A 18 -1.74 10.10 -5.36
CA SER A 18 -1.76 8.96 -4.44
C SER A 18 -0.78 7.86 -4.87
N PHE A 19 -0.74 7.53 -6.17
CA PHE A 19 0.21 6.55 -6.69
C PHE A 19 1.66 7.03 -6.56
N LEU A 20 1.93 8.29 -6.89
CA LEU A 20 3.26 8.89 -6.71
C LEU A 20 3.71 8.83 -5.26
N LEU A 21 2.83 9.11 -4.31
CA LEU A 21 3.13 8.98 -2.87
C LEU A 21 3.49 7.54 -2.49
N TYR A 22 2.75 6.53 -2.98
CA TYR A 22 3.10 5.13 -2.75
C TYR A 22 4.50 4.78 -3.29
N VAL A 23 4.82 5.22 -4.51
CA VAL A 23 6.13 4.98 -5.12
C VAL A 23 7.25 5.72 -4.36
N ILE A 24 7.01 6.97 -3.95
CA ILE A 24 7.98 7.76 -3.17
C ILE A 24 8.24 7.08 -1.82
N VAL A 25 7.19 6.60 -1.12
CA VAL A 25 7.33 5.88 0.15
C VAL A 25 8.16 4.62 -0.04
N LEU A 26 7.88 3.82 -1.08
CA LEU A 26 8.68 2.64 -1.41
C LEU A 26 10.15 3.00 -1.68
N PHE A 27 10.40 4.03 -2.50
CA PHE A 27 11.76 4.47 -2.82
C PHE A 27 12.51 4.98 -1.57
N GLN A 28 11.82 5.75 -0.73
CA GLN A 28 12.36 6.24 0.54
C GLN A 28 12.58 5.14 1.56
N LEU A 29 11.86 4.01 1.50
CA LEU A 29 12.13 2.83 2.32
C LEU A 29 13.30 1.99 1.78
N ILE A 30 13.49 1.92 0.45
CA ILE A 30 14.60 1.18 -0.17
C ILE A 30 15.95 1.86 0.12
N ARG A 31 16.02 3.19 0.07
CA ARG A 31 17.26 3.95 0.31
C ARG A 31 17.94 3.65 1.66
N PRO A 32 17.24 3.59 2.81
CA PRO A 32 17.79 3.16 4.08
C PRO A 32 17.91 1.64 4.22
N MET A 33 17.28 0.83 3.36
CA MET A 33 17.47 -0.64 3.35
C MET A 33 18.91 -1.04 3.06
N TYR A 34 19.62 -0.24 2.27
CA TYR A 34 21.04 -0.42 1.95
C TYR A 34 21.99 0.01 3.07
N ARG A 35 21.54 0.83 4.03
CA ARG A 35 22.33 1.17 5.23
C ARG A 35 21.84 0.29 6.38
N SER A 36 22.69 -0.62 6.87
CA SER A 36 22.62 -1.51 8.07
C SER A 36 21.60 -1.25 9.22
N ARG A 37 20.97 -0.07 9.33
CA ARG A 37 19.81 0.23 10.21
C ARG A 37 18.52 -0.54 9.91
N PHE A 38 18.44 -1.32 8.82
CA PHE A 38 17.23 -2.07 8.45
C PHE A 38 17.04 -3.43 9.15
N ASN A 39 17.78 -3.69 10.23
CA ASN A 39 17.54 -4.89 11.05
C ASN A 39 16.31 -4.74 11.97
N ASN A 40 15.65 -3.59 11.97
CA ASN A 40 14.46 -3.37 12.80
C ASN A 40 13.20 -3.91 12.07
N PRO A 41 12.43 -4.84 12.68
CA PRO A 41 11.25 -5.45 12.06
C PRO A 41 10.18 -4.42 11.65
N PHE A 42 10.17 -3.24 12.26
CA PHE A 42 9.24 -2.16 11.90
C PHE A 42 9.38 -1.72 10.44
N PHE A 43 10.60 -1.43 9.98
CA PHE A 43 10.82 -0.96 8.61
C PHE A 43 10.56 -2.04 7.57
N ARG A 44 10.82 -3.32 7.90
CA ARG A 44 10.46 -4.46 7.05
C ARG A 44 8.94 -4.58 6.87
N LEU A 45 8.17 -4.48 7.95
CA LEU A 45 6.70 -4.52 7.86
C LEU A 45 6.14 -3.32 7.07
N CYS A 46 6.68 -2.12 7.28
CA CYS A 46 6.32 -0.94 6.50
C CYS A 46 6.64 -1.09 5.00
N PHE A 47 7.73 -1.78 4.65
CA PHE A 47 8.06 -2.05 3.25
C PHE A 47 7.07 -3.02 2.62
N VAL A 48 6.82 -4.15 3.29
CA VAL A 48 5.90 -5.18 2.78
C VAL A 48 4.49 -4.61 2.59
N ILE A 49 3.98 -3.84 3.54
CA ILE A 49 2.65 -3.23 3.38
C ILE A 49 2.63 -2.22 2.24
N GLY A 50 3.67 -1.41 2.06
CA GLY A 50 3.76 -0.47 0.94
C GLY A 50 3.74 -1.17 -0.43
N VAL A 51 4.36 -2.35 -0.53
CA VAL A 51 4.32 -3.17 -1.77
C VAL A 51 2.91 -3.70 -2.00
N VAL A 52 2.27 -4.26 -0.97
CA VAL A 52 0.91 -4.79 -1.05
C VAL A 52 -0.09 -3.69 -1.40
N ASP A 53 0.05 -2.50 -0.81
CA ASP A 53 -0.80 -1.33 -1.10
C ASP A 53 -0.64 -0.86 -2.54
N CYS A 54 0.59 -0.80 -3.05
CA CYS A 54 0.86 -0.43 -4.44
C CYS A 54 0.22 -1.42 -5.42
N PHE A 55 0.39 -2.72 -5.17
CA PHE A 55 -0.20 -3.76 -6.00
C PHE A 55 -1.74 -3.76 -5.94
N GLY A 56 -2.31 -3.57 -4.75
CA GLY A 56 -3.74 -3.43 -4.54
C GLY A 56 -4.32 -2.21 -5.24
N TYR A 57 -3.62 -1.07 -5.16
CA TYR A 57 -4.01 0.16 -5.84
C TYR A 57 -4.04 -0.03 -7.35
N LEU A 58 -2.98 -0.58 -7.94
CA LEU A 58 -2.91 -0.84 -9.39
C LEU A 58 -4.03 -1.78 -9.83
N THR A 59 -4.21 -2.91 -9.14
CA THR A 59 -5.24 -3.90 -9.47
C THR A 59 -6.64 -3.27 -9.39
N PHE A 60 -6.93 -2.51 -8.33
CA PHE A 60 -8.21 -1.82 -8.19
C PHE A 60 -8.43 -0.74 -9.26
N TYR A 61 -7.39 0.03 -9.56
CA TYR A 61 -7.46 1.08 -10.57
C TYR A 61 -7.75 0.51 -11.97
N PHE A 62 -7.01 -0.53 -12.38
CA PHE A 62 -7.14 -1.13 -13.69
C PHE A 62 -8.42 -1.94 -13.86
N PHE A 63 -8.86 -2.69 -12.84
CA PHE A 63 -9.99 -3.61 -13.01
C PHE A 63 -11.33 -3.11 -12.46
N PHE A 64 -11.35 -2.05 -11.64
CA PHE A 64 -12.60 -1.48 -11.13
C PHE A 64 -12.79 -0.03 -11.54
N LYS A 65 -11.74 0.79 -11.46
CA LYS A 65 -11.86 2.22 -11.73
C LYS A 65 -11.93 2.54 -13.23
N LEU A 66 -11.05 1.95 -14.03
CA LEU A 66 -11.04 2.16 -15.49
C LEU A 66 -12.33 1.68 -16.20
N PRO A 67 -12.89 0.49 -15.91
CA PRO A 67 -14.10 0.00 -16.56
C PRO A 67 -15.35 0.85 -16.28
N MET A 68 -15.36 1.63 -15.19
CA MET A 68 -16.47 2.55 -14.89
C MET A 68 -16.54 3.75 -15.84
N PHE A 69 -15.48 4.01 -16.61
CA PHE A 69 -15.50 5.09 -17.58
C PHE A 69 -15.94 4.57 -18.95
N SER A 70 -16.89 5.26 -19.57
CA SER A 70 -17.46 4.91 -20.87
C SER A 70 -16.38 4.81 -21.98
N ILE A 71 -15.28 5.55 -21.87
CA ILE A 71 -14.12 5.50 -22.79
C ILE A 71 -13.47 4.11 -22.83
N ALA A 72 -13.48 3.39 -21.72
CA ALA A 72 -12.85 2.08 -21.63
C ALA A 72 -13.82 0.93 -21.97
N SER A 73 -15.11 1.23 -22.21
CA SER A 73 -16.15 0.23 -22.49
C SER A 73 -15.85 -0.67 -23.70
N SER A 74 -15.13 -0.16 -24.70
CA SER A 74 -14.70 -0.92 -25.88
C SER A 74 -13.69 -2.03 -25.57
N ILE A 75 -12.83 -1.82 -24.58
CA ILE A 75 -11.79 -2.77 -24.16
C ILE A 75 -12.38 -3.77 -23.16
N TYR A 76 -13.06 -3.26 -22.13
CA TYR A 76 -13.59 -4.07 -21.04
C TYR A 76 -14.93 -4.76 -21.37
N GLY A 77 -15.61 -4.35 -22.43
CA GLY A 77 -16.79 -5.05 -22.96
C GLY A 77 -16.47 -6.30 -23.79
N SER A 78 -15.19 -6.60 -24.02
CA SER A 78 -14.79 -7.81 -24.74
C SER A 78 -15.07 -9.08 -23.91
N PRO A 79 -15.36 -10.22 -24.55
CA PRO A 79 -15.73 -11.46 -23.87
C PRO A 79 -14.65 -11.99 -22.91
N PHE A 80 -13.39 -11.57 -23.09
CA PHE A 80 -12.30 -11.88 -22.18
C PHE A 80 -12.49 -11.25 -20.80
N PHE A 81 -12.80 -9.95 -20.75
CA PHE A 81 -13.01 -9.21 -19.49
C PHE A 81 -14.41 -9.43 -18.91
N SER A 82 -15.39 -9.76 -19.75
CA SER A 82 -16.76 -10.06 -19.31
C SER A 82 -16.97 -11.52 -18.87
N SER A 83 -15.94 -12.37 -18.95
CA SER A 83 -16.02 -13.76 -18.51
C SER A 83 -16.22 -13.85 -16.99
N LEU A 84 -17.21 -14.64 -16.55
CA LEU A 84 -17.51 -14.84 -15.14
C LEU A 84 -16.28 -15.34 -14.35
N ALA A 85 -15.49 -16.23 -14.97
CA ALA A 85 -14.27 -16.77 -14.36
C ALA A 85 -13.22 -15.68 -14.14
N PHE A 86 -13.06 -14.78 -15.12
CA PHE A 86 -12.12 -13.67 -15.05
C PHE A 86 -12.52 -12.68 -13.95
N THR A 87 -13.77 -12.21 -13.98
CA THR A 87 -14.30 -11.27 -12.97
C THR A 87 -14.21 -11.85 -11.57
N THR A 88 -14.55 -13.12 -11.39
CA THR A 88 -14.44 -13.82 -10.09
C THR A 88 -12.99 -13.91 -9.62
N SER A 89 -12.05 -14.22 -10.51
CA SER A 89 -10.62 -14.30 -10.20
C SER A 89 -10.06 -12.95 -9.75
N ILE A 90 -10.43 -11.85 -10.41
CA ILE A 90 -10.01 -10.51 -10.03
C ILE A 90 -10.60 -10.11 -8.67
N HIS A 91 -11.90 -10.37 -8.44
CA HIS A 91 -12.54 -10.11 -7.16
C HIS A 91 -11.88 -10.89 -6.02
N PHE A 92 -11.60 -12.18 -6.23
CA PHE A 92 -10.89 -13.00 -5.28
C PHE A 92 -9.48 -12.46 -5.00
N SER A 93 -8.75 -12.07 -6.04
CA SER A 93 -7.41 -11.48 -5.90
C SER A 93 -7.42 -10.22 -5.05
N LEU A 94 -8.37 -9.31 -5.28
CA LEU A 94 -8.52 -8.10 -4.47
C LEU A 94 -8.92 -8.39 -3.03
N PHE A 95 -9.78 -9.39 -2.82
CA PHE A 95 -10.16 -9.84 -1.48
C PHE A 95 -8.94 -10.35 -0.71
N VAL A 96 -8.12 -11.20 -1.33
CA VAL A 96 -6.88 -11.72 -0.76
C VAL A 96 -5.89 -10.60 -0.45
N ILE A 97 -5.68 -9.66 -1.36
CA ILE A 97 -4.80 -8.49 -1.14
C ILE A 97 -5.29 -7.68 0.07
N ARG A 98 -6.60 -7.42 0.18
CA ARG A 98 -7.18 -6.71 1.33
C ARG A 98 -6.94 -7.44 2.65
N TYR A 99 -7.09 -8.77 2.66
CA TYR A 99 -6.80 -9.57 3.85
C TYR A 99 -5.34 -9.46 4.26
N TYR A 100 -4.40 -9.50 3.30
CA TYR A 100 -2.98 -9.29 3.58
C TYR A 100 -2.70 -7.89 4.15
N GLN A 101 -3.33 -6.84 3.62
CA GLN A 101 -3.19 -5.47 4.14
C GLN A 101 -3.64 -5.38 5.61
N ILE A 102 -4.81 -5.96 5.93
CA ILE A 102 -5.35 -5.96 7.31
C ILE A 102 -4.42 -6.75 8.23
N PHE A 103 -3.95 -7.92 7.79
CA PHE A 103 -3.05 -8.76 8.55
C PHE A 103 -1.74 -8.02 8.87
N ILE A 104 -1.07 -7.44 7.87
CA ILE A 104 0.20 -6.72 8.08
C ILE A 104 -0.01 -5.46 8.95
N ASN A 105 -1.12 -4.74 8.77
CA ASN A 105 -1.48 -3.60 9.61
C ASN A 105 -1.68 -3.98 11.08
N CYS A 106 -2.21 -5.18 11.35
CA CYS A 106 -2.33 -5.71 12.70
C CYS A 106 -0.94 -5.89 13.34
N PHE A 107 0.00 -6.55 12.63
CA PHE A 107 1.37 -6.70 13.11
C PHE A 107 2.09 -5.37 13.29
N LEU A 108 1.86 -4.41 12.39
CA LEU A 108 2.44 -3.08 12.51
C LEU A 108 1.90 -2.34 13.75
N SER A 109 0.60 -2.47 14.03
CA SER A 109 -0.03 -1.91 15.22
C SER A 109 0.48 -2.56 16.49
N LEU A 110 0.65 -3.89 16.50
CA LEU A 110 1.28 -4.61 17.61
C LEU A 110 2.72 -4.16 17.84
N ASN A 111 3.52 -4.02 16.79
CA ASN A 111 4.90 -3.56 16.89
C ASN A 111 4.98 -2.14 17.47
N ARG A 112 4.11 -1.22 17.01
CA ARG A 112 3.98 0.13 17.58
C ARG A 112 3.55 0.09 19.05
N PHE A 113 2.58 -0.75 19.39
CA PHE A 113 2.09 -0.91 20.75
C PHE A 113 3.20 -1.42 21.69
N THR A 114 3.93 -2.46 21.28
CA THR A 114 5.06 -3.00 22.05
C THR A 114 6.14 -1.94 22.24
N ALA A 115 6.47 -1.14 21.22
CA ALA A 115 7.46 -0.07 21.32
C ALA A 115 7.05 1.04 22.33
N ILE A 116 5.75 1.32 22.44
CA ILE A 116 5.21 2.35 23.35
C ILE A 116 5.09 1.82 24.78
N VAL A 117 4.52 0.61 24.97
CA VAL A 117 4.22 0.04 26.29
C VAL A 117 5.45 -0.57 26.95
N PHE A 118 6.34 -1.17 26.16
CA PHE A 118 7.61 -1.71 26.62
C PHE A 118 8.75 -0.92 25.98
N PRO A 119 8.98 0.34 26.41
CA PRO A 119 10.19 1.06 26.04
C PRO A 119 11.34 0.37 26.77
N ILE A 120 11.91 -0.68 26.17
CA ILE A 120 13.06 -1.39 26.72
C ILE A 120 14.24 -0.41 26.74
N ARG A 121 14.40 0.23 27.89
CA ARG A 121 15.63 0.82 28.45
C ARG A 121 16.59 1.47 27.45
N HIS A 122 16.20 2.58 26.83
CA HIS A 122 17.20 3.54 26.32
C HIS A 122 17.74 4.49 27.40
N LYS A 123 17.23 4.45 28.64
CA LYS A 123 17.69 5.34 29.73
C LYS A 123 18.89 4.86 30.56
N LYS A 124 19.39 3.63 30.38
CA LYS A 124 20.53 3.14 31.20
C LYS A 124 21.92 3.37 30.62
N LEU A 125 22.04 3.96 29.43
CA LEU A 125 23.34 4.27 28.81
C LEU A 125 23.67 5.77 28.74
N SER A 126 22.72 6.66 29.07
CA SER A 126 22.98 8.11 29.10
C SER A 126 23.36 8.64 30.49
N SER A 127 23.37 7.80 31.53
CA SER A 127 23.80 8.16 32.89
C SER A 127 25.09 7.47 33.33
N ALA A 128 25.79 6.78 32.43
CA ALA A 128 27.06 6.10 32.71
C ALA A 128 28.28 6.79 32.07
N SER A 129 28.09 7.96 31.45
CA SER A 129 29.18 8.83 30.97
C SER A 129 29.48 9.98 31.94
N SER A 130 29.30 9.74 33.24
CA SER A 130 29.99 10.49 34.29
C SER A 130 30.63 9.50 35.24
N PRO A 131 31.92 9.25 35.09
CA PRO A 131 32.78 9.23 36.25
C PRO A 131 33.98 10.15 36.05
N GLN A 132 34.00 11.17 36.93
CA GLN A 132 35.14 11.94 37.43
C GLN A 132 35.77 12.98 36.49
#